data_AF-A0A4Q5XQH4-F1
#
_entry.id   AF-A0A4Q5XQH4-F1
#
_cell.length_a   1.000
_cell.length_b   1.000
_cell.length_c   1.000
_cell.angle_alpha   90.00
_cell.angle_beta   90.00
_cell.angle_gamma   90.00
#
_symmetry.space_group_name_H-M   'P 1'
#
loop_
_entity.id
_entity.type
_entity.pdbx_description
1 polymer ?
#
loop_
_entity_poly.entity_id
_entity_poly.type
_entity_poly.pdbx_seq_one_letter_code
_entity_poly.pdbx_strand_id
1 'polypeptide(L)'
;MADERRNERTSPHYHAVGIFFHWLMAAMVFTQLWWGWRTSSLMAGSDKFDAYVIHAQLGAAILLVAFLRLGWRIIAPFVAPKLEEAEDLPGWQRIAA
;
A
#
# COMPACT_ATOMS: atom_id res chain seq x y z
N MET A 1 -29.66 14.93 34.32
CA MET A 1 -28.80 13.76 34.07
C MET A 1 -28.71 13.54 32.55
N ALA A 2 -28.12 14.50 31.82
CA ALA A 2 -28.14 14.54 30.36
C ALA A 2 -26.77 14.94 29.79
N ASP A 3 -25.66 14.45 30.39
CA ASP A 3 -24.32 14.98 30.08
C ASP A 3 -23.17 13.94 30.08
N GLU A 4 -23.40 12.65 29.78
CA GLU A 4 -22.28 11.68 29.83
C GLU A 4 -22.03 10.90 28.53
N ARG A 5 -22.84 11.10 27.48
CA ARG A 5 -22.78 10.27 26.26
C ARG A 5 -22.01 10.92 25.09
N ARG A 6 -21.20 11.98 25.33
CA ARG A 6 -20.57 12.78 24.25
C ARG A 6 -19.06 12.62 24.08
N ASN A 7 -18.38 11.71 24.80
CA ASN A 7 -16.91 11.67 24.78
C ASN A 7 -16.28 10.28 24.71
N GLU A 8 -16.95 9.31 24.09
CA GLU A 8 -16.23 8.17 23.51
C GLU A 8 -15.74 8.58 22.12
N ARG A 9 -14.75 9.48 22.07
CA ARG A 9 -13.95 9.65 20.85
C ARG A 9 -13.14 8.36 20.73
N THR A 10 -13.69 7.40 19.99
CA THR A 10 -12.95 6.25 19.49
C THR A 10 -11.70 6.82 18.80
N SER A 11 -10.55 6.61 19.43
CA SER A 11 -9.26 6.93 18.82
C SER A 11 -9.24 6.20 17.49
N PRO A 12 -8.93 6.85 16.35
CA PRO A 12 -8.80 6.12 15.10
C PRO A 12 -7.68 5.09 15.29
N HIS A 13 -8.07 3.81 15.37
CA HIS A 13 -7.08 2.74 15.49
C HIS A 13 -6.50 2.51 14.11
N TYR A 14 -5.33 3.10 13.88
CA TYR A 14 -4.62 2.99 12.62
C TYR A 14 -4.06 1.58 12.42
N HIS A 15 -4.36 0.97 11.27
CA HIS A 15 -3.88 -0.34 10.87
C HIS A 15 -2.40 -0.26 10.47
N ALA A 16 -1.48 -0.39 11.44
CA ALA A 16 -0.03 -0.22 11.24
C ALA A 16 0.53 -1.03 10.05
N VAL A 17 0.04 -2.26 9.86
CA VAL A 17 0.45 -3.14 8.75
C VAL A 17 -0.01 -2.60 7.39
N GLY A 18 -1.26 -2.13 7.28
CA GLY A 18 -1.78 -1.58 6.02
C GLY A 18 -1.08 -0.29 5.61
N ILE A 19 -0.77 0.56 6.59
CA ILE A 19 0.00 1.80 6.42
C ILE A 19 1.42 1.50 5.96
N PHE A 20 2.08 0.53 6.60
CA PHE A 20 3.42 0.10 6.20
C PHE A 20 3.46 -0.37 4.75
N PHE A 21 2.57 -1.29 4.35
CA PHE A 21 2.52 -1.77 2.95
C PHE A 21 2.22 -0.65 1.96
N HIS A 22 1.32 0.29 2.31
CA HIS A 22 1.00 1.42 1.46
C HIS A 22 2.23 2.32 1.23
N TRP A 23 2.91 2.76 2.29
CA TRP A 23 4.08 3.63 2.17
C TRP A 23 5.28 2.93 1.54
N LEU A 24 5.47 1.63 1.81
CA LEU A 24 6.48 0.82 1.13
C LEU A 24 6.23 0.82 -0.38
N MET A 25 5.01 0.53 -0.83
CA MET A 25 4.68 0.58 -2.25
C MET A 25 4.84 1.98 -2.83
N ALA A 26 4.42 3.02 -2.13
CA ALA A 26 4.57 4.39 -2.58
C ALA A 26 6.05 4.73 -2.84
N ALA A 27 6.94 4.41 -1.90
CA ALA A 27 8.39 4.61 -2.05
C ALA A 27 8.97 3.82 -3.24
N MET A 28 8.55 2.56 -3.43
CA MET A 28 8.98 1.75 -4.56
C MET A 28 8.50 2.32 -5.89
N VAL A 29 7.25 2.78 -5.98
CA VAL A 29 6.67 3.40 -7.18
C VAL A 29 7.38 4.71 -7.53
N PHE A 30 7.69 5.56 -6.54
CA PHE A 30 8.48 6.77 -6.79
C PHE A 30 9.88 6.44 -7.30
N THR A 31 10.52 5.43 -6.73
CA THR A 31 11.82 4.93 -7.21
C THR A 31 11.73 4.44 -8.65
N GLN A 32 10.69 3.67 -8.98
CA GLN A 32 10.40 3.16 -10.32
C GLN A 32 10.20 4.28 -11.34
N LEU A 33 9.46 5.32 -10.96
CA LEU A 33 9.16 6.46 -11.81
C LEU A 33 10.43 7.29 -12.09
N TRP A 34 11.20 7.58 -11.05
CA TRP A 34 12.50 8.24 -11.20
C TRP A 34 13.45 7.43 -12.08
N TRP A 35 13.50 6.10 -11.89
CA TRP A 35 14.33 5.22 -12.70
C TRP A 35 13.89 5.18 -14.17
N GLY A 36 12.58 5.09 -14.43
CA GLY A 36 12.01 5.16 -15.77
C GLY A 36 12.36 6.47 -16.46
N TRP A 37 12.25 7.59 -15.74
CA TRP A 37 12.65 8.91 -16.25
C TRP A 37 14.14 8.94 -16.61
N ARG A 38 15.02 8.49 -15.73
CA ARG A 38 16.47 8.39 -15.99
C ARG A 38 16.80 7.48 -17.18
N THR A 39 16.03 6.42 -17.39
CA THR A 39 16.23 5.48 -18.51
C THR A 39 15.83 6.13 -19.84
N SER A 40 14.88 7.06 -19.83
CA SER A 40 14.44 7.77 -21.03
C SER A 40 15.54 8.61 -21.70
N SER A 41 16.47 9.15 -20.90
CA SER A 41 17.61 9.95 -21.40
C SER A 41 18.78 9.10 -21.94
N LEU A 42 18.75 7.78 -21.78
CA LEU A 42 19.80 6.90 -22.30
C LEU A 42 19.62 6.67 -23.80
N MET A 43 20.73 6.69 -24.53
CA MET A 43 20.78 6.29 -25.94
C MET A 43 20.57 4.78 -26.08
N ALA A 44 20.20 4.32 -27.28
CA ALA A 44 20.11 2.89 -27.55
C ALA A 44 21.48 2.21 -27.37
N GLY A 45 21.53 1.14 -26.59
CA GLY A 45 22.77 0.43 -26.26
C GLY A 45 22.60 -0.47 -25.03
N SER A 46 23.70 -1.12 -24.63
CA SER A 46 23.76 -2.00 -23.45
C SER A 46 23.27 -1.30 -22.19
N ASP A 47 23.68 -0.06 -21.97
CA ASP A 47 23.36 0.68 -20.74
C ASP A 47 21.85 0.91 -20.59
N LYS A 48 21.15 1.13 -21.71
CA LYS A 48 19.69 1.27 -21.72
C LYS A 48 19.00 -0.07 -21.51
N PHE A 49 19.55 -1.15 -22.06
CA PHE A 49 19.05 -2.50 -21.82
C PHE A 49 19.17 -2.87 -20.33
N ASP A 50 20.33 -2.66 -19.71
CA ASP A 50 20.55 -2.94 -18.29
C ASP A 50 19.63 -2.09 -17.41
N ALA A 51 19.41 -0.82 -17.79
CA ALA A 51 18.44 0.03 -17.11
C ALA A 51 17.00 -0.53 -17.19
N TYR A 52 16.58 -1.10 -18.33
CA TYR A 52 15.29 -1.77 -18.43
C TYR A 52 15.20 -3.06 -17.62
N VAL A 53 16.30 -3.82 -17.51
CA VAL A 53 16.34 -5.02 -16.64
C VAL A 53 16.07 -4.63 -15.18
N ILE A 54 16.75 -3.59 -14.69
CA ILE A 54 16.53 -3.07 -13.33
C ILE A 54 15.09 -2.55 -13.16
N HIS A 55 14.56 -1.84 -14.16
CA HIS A 55 13.17 -1.38 -14.14
C HIS A 55 12.20 -2.57 -14.04
N ALA A 56 12.38 -3.62 -14.84
CA ALA A 56 11.51 -4.79 -14.82
C ALA A 56 11.57 -5.53 -13.47
N GLN A 57 12.75 -5.68 -12.88
CA GLN A 57 12.94 -6.31 -11.57
C GLN A 57 12.25 -5.53 -10.44
N LEU A 58 12.45 -4.21 -10.40
CA LEU A 58 11.77 -3.36 -9.42
C LEU A 58 10.25 -3.36 -9.63
N GLY A 59 9.79 -3.35 -10.89
CA GLY A 59 8.37 -3.46 -11.23
C GLY A 59 7.77 -4.79 -10.75
N ALA A 60 8.47 -5.90 -10.94
CA ALA A 60 8.06 -7.20 -10.44
C ALA A 60 7.98 -7.23 -8.90
N ALA A 61 8.94 -6.60 -8.21
CA ALA A 61 8.90 -6.48 -6.76
C ALA A 61 7.69 -5.66 -6.27
N ILE A 62 7.36 -4.55 -6.95
CA ILE A 62 6.15 -3.75 -6.66
C ILE A 62 4.90 -4.61 -6.82
N LEU A 63 4.78 -5.36 -7.92
CA LEU A 63 3.63 -6.23 -8.16
C LEU A 63 3.50 -7.31 -7.08
N LEU A 64 4.61 -7.91 -6.64
CA LEU A 64 4.61 -8.88 -5.55
C LEU A 64 4.07 -8.25 -4.26
N VAL A 65 4.56 -7.08 -3.87
CA VAL A 65 4.07 -6.37 -2.68
C VAL A 65 2.60 -5.97 -2.84
N ALA A 66 2.17 -5.58 -4.03
CA ALA A 66 0.77 -5.28 -4.33
C ALA A 66 -0.14 -6.51 -4.13
N PHE A 67 0.30 -7.70 -4.58
CA PHE A 67 -0.42 -8.94 -4.32
C PHE A 67 -0.44 -9.30 -2.84
N LEU A 68 0.66 -9.12 -2.11
CA LEU A 68 0.69 -9.33 -0.66
C LEU A 68 -0.26 -8.37 0.06
N ARG A 69 -0.30 -7.09 -0.34
CA ARG A 69 -1.25 -6.10 0.21
C ARG A 69 -2.69 -6.50 -0.09
N LEU A 70 -2.99 -6.93 -1.31
CA LEU A 70 -4.32 -7.39 -1.69
C LEU A 70 -4.72 -8.66 -0.91
N GLY A 71 -3.80 -9.61 -0.77
CA GLY A 71 -3.99 -10.81 0.04
C GLY A 71 -4.25 -10.46 1.51
N TRP A 72 -3.47 -9.54 2.08
CA TRP A 72 -3.71 -9.01 3.43
C TRP A 72 -5.10 -8.39 3.55
N ARG A 73 -5.53 -7.59 2.57
CA ARG A 73 -6.87 -6.99 2.58
C ARG A 73 -7.98 -8.04 2.57
N ILE A 74 -7.82 -9.14 1.84
CA ILE A 74 -8.81 -10.22 1.79
C ILE A 74 -8.79 -11.05 3.08
N ILE A 75 -7.61 -11.29 3.67
CA ILE A 75 -7.43 -12.21 4.81
C ILE A 75 -7.66 -11.50 6.16
N ALA A 76 -7.25 -10.24 6.31
CA ALA A 76 -7.33 -9.46 7.56
C ALA A 76 -8.72 -9.48 8.24
N PRO A 77 -9.86 -9.41 7.53
CA PRO A 77 -11.18 -9.54 8.13
C PRO A 77 -11.39 -10.85 8.89
N PHE A 78 -10.74 -11.93 8.44
CA PHE A 78 -10.96 -13.29 8.94
C PHE A 78 -9.97 -13.68 10.03
N VAL A 79 -8.68 -13.31 9.89
CA VAL A 79 -7.64 -13.69 10.85
C VAL A 79 -7.40 -12.66 11.96
N ALA A 80 -7.80 -11.41 11.74
CA ALA A 80 -7.61 -10.35 12.72
C ALA A 80 -8.85 -9.44 12.84
N PRO A 81 -10.03 -9.99 13.16
CA PRO A 81 -11.29 -9.23 13.24
C PRO A 81 -11.22 -8.06 14.23
N LYS A 82 -10.49 -8.20 15.34
CA LYS A 82 -10.27 -7.12 16.33
C LYS A 82 -9.44 -5.95 15.81
N LEU A 83 -8.66 -6.14 14.75
CA LEU A 83 -7.93 -5.06 14.09
C LEU A 83 -8.84 -4.33 13.07
N GLU A 84 -9.81 -5.04 12.47
CA GLU A 84 -10.81 -4.45 11.55
C GLU A 84 -12.08 -3.91 12.24
N GLU A 85 -12.41 -4.34 13.46
CA GLU A 85 -13.56 -3.85 14.24
C GLU A 85 -13.53 -2.34 14.49
N ALA A 86 -12.37 -1.71 14.33
CA ALA A 86 -12.17 -0.29 14.63
C ALA A 86 -12.46 0.67 13.46
N GLU A 87 -12.77 0.16 12.26
CA GLU A 87 -13.28 0.99 11.17
C GLU A 87 -14.80 0.85 11.11
N ASP A 88 -15.52 1.84 11.69
CA ASP A 88 -16.96 2.11 11.44
C ASP A 88 -17.21 2.52 9.96
N LEU A 89 -16.49 1.92 9.02
CA LEU A 89 -16.64 2.15 7.60
C LEU A 89 -17.75 1.24 7.07
N PRO A 90 -18.75 1.77 6.35
CA PRO A 90 -19.72 0.95 5.66
C PRO A 90 -19.02 -0.06 4.75
N GLY A 91 -19.55 -1.28 4.65
CA GLY A 91 -18.84 -2.43 4.05
C GLY A 91 -18.27 -2.23 2.64
N TRP A 92 -18.80 -1.26 1.88
CA TRP A 92 -18.26 -0.86 0.57
C TRP A 92 -16.96 -0.03 0.68
N GLN A 93 -16.80 0.80 1.71
CA GLN A 93 -15.54 1.52 2.00
C GLN A 93 -14.46 0.59 2.53
N ARG A 94 -14.84 -0.44 3.30
CA ARG A 94 -13.92 -1.53 3.61
C ARG A 94 -13.35 -2.09 2.31
N ILE A 95 -14.18 -2.42 1.32
CA ILE A 95 -13.71 -3.03 0.05
C ILE A 95 -12.81 -2.08 -0.77
N ALA A 96 -12.94 -0.76 -0.62
CA ALA A 96 -12.26 0.24 -1.45
C ALA A 96 -10.94 0.82 -0.90
N ALA A 97 -10.63 0.66 0.39
CA ALA A 97 -9.38 1.14 1.03
C ALA A 97 -8.23 0.10 0.98
#